data_AF-A0A7Y4UDX6-F1
#
_entry.id   AF-A0A7Y4UDX6-F1
#
_cell.length_a   1.000
_cell.length_b   1.000
_cell.length_c   1.000
_cell.angle_alpha   90.00
_cell.angle_beta   90.00
_cell.angle_gamma   90.00
#
_symmetry.space_group_name_H-M   'P 1'
#
loop_
_entity.id
_entity.type
_entity.pdbx_description
1 polymer ?
#
loop_
_entity_poly.entity_id
_entity_poly.type
_entity_poly.pdbx_seq_one_letter_code
_entity_poly.pdbx_strand_id
1 'polypeptide(L)'
;MFNRKLFACSFLLCWCALSVFGQASNANNKPVESDAQTVKALLDEVRQLRLVLQRNSVATYRAQVTLERLKLQQSQVNELTRELVELRNRIKELERNASAITGHLAEAERMVASAPTPAERSMREMMLKQLKSEIEDGTQQIRDLREREPQLAARLQTEQAKLNELNESLDKLERELENAAAPEKGKRP
;
A
#
# COMPACT_ATOMS: atom_id res chain seq x y z
N MET A 1 -30.13 25.71 -22.55
CA MET A 1 -28.94 25.53 -23.40
C MET A 1 -28.05 24.55 -22.66
N PHE A 2 -27.78 23.29 -23.04
CA PHE A 2 -27.57 22.69 -24.35
C PHE A 2 -27.96 21.18 -24.28
N ASN A 3 -28.80 20.74 -25.23
CA ASN A 3 -28.87 19.43 -25.90
C ASN A 3 -29.14 18.11 -25.13
N ARG A 4 -30.44 17.79 -25.00
CA ARG A 4 -31.03 16.46 -24.70
C ARG A 4 -31.62 15.76 -25.96
N LYS A 5 -31.04 15.99 -27.15
CA LYS A 5 -31.63 15.53 -28.44
C LYS A 5 -30.76 14.60 -29.28
N LEU A 6 -29.78 13.90 -28.69
CA LEU A 6 -28.89 13.00 -29.44
C LEU A 6 -29.12 11.50 -29.20
N PHE A 7 -30.22 11.10 -28.56
CA PHE A 7 -30.47 9.68 -28.21
C PHE A 7 -31.66 9.03 -28.94
N ALA A 8 -32.29 9.72 -29.90
CA ALA A 8 -33.54 9.26 -30.52
C ALA A 8 -33.42 8.77 -31.99
N CYS A 9 -32.23 8.78 -32.60
CA CYS A 9 -32.07 8.42 -34.02
C CYS A 9 -31.29 7.13 -34.30
N SER A 10 -30.85 6.38 -33.29
CA SER A 10 -30.09 5.14 -33.52
C SER A 10 -30.91 3.84 -33.49
N PHE A 11 -32.23 3.92 -33.27
CA PHE A 11 -33.11 2.74 -33.17
C PHE A 11 -33.99 2.51 -34.40
N LEU A 12 -33.79 3.28 -35.48
CA LEU A 12 -34.67 3.30 -36.67
C LEU A 12 -33.94 2.92 -37.97
N LEU A 13 -32.79 2.24 -37.88
CA LEU A 13 -31.95 1.87 -39.04
C LEU A 13 -31.61 0.37 -39.14
N CYS A 14 -32.39 -0.52 -38.50
CA CYS A 14 -32.20 -1.96 -38.64
C CYS A 14 -33.52 -2.73 -38.80
N TRP A 15 -34.49 -2.16 -39.53
CA TRP A 15 -35.79 -2.82 -39.79
C TRP A 15 -36.24 -2.73 -41.26
N CYS A 16 -35.34 -2.66 -42.24
CA CYS A 16 -35.79 -2.60 -43.66
C CYS A 16 -34.94 -3.39 -44.67
N ALA A 17 -34.10 -4.32 -44.25
CA ALA A 17 -33.33 -5.13 -45.20
C ALA A 17 -33.52 -6.63 -44.94
N LEU A 18 -34.55 -7.20 -45.55
CA LEU A 18 -34.53 -8.43 -46.37
C LEU A 18 -35.91 -9.10 -46.30
N SER A 19 -36.78 -8.70 -47.21
CA SER A 19 -37.87 -9.53 -47.69
C SER A 19 -37.54 -9.91 -49.14
N VAL A 20 -37.88 -11.16 -49.48
CA VAL A 20 -38.01 -11.75 -50.84
C VAL A 20 -36.77 -12.49 -51.38
N PHE A 21 -36.74 -13.82 -51.28
CA PHE A 21 -37.16 -14.75 -52.35
C PHE A 21 -37.20 -16.19 -51.81
N GLY A 22 -38.24 -16.96 -52.15
CA GLY A 22 -38.46 -18.33 -51.66
C GLY A 22 -37.89 -19.43 -52.56
N GLN A 23 -37.84 -20.66 -52.06
CA GLN A 23 -38.19 -21.90 -52.77
C GLN A 23 -38.57 -22.99 -51.76
N ALA A 24 -39.70 -23.65 -52.02
CA ALA A 24 -40.07 -24.92 -51.40
C ALA A 24 -39.30 -26.05 -52.11
N SER A 25 -38.62 -26.92 -51.37
CA SER A 25 -38.33 -28.29 -51.78
C SER A 25 -37.92 -29.16 -50.59
N ASN A 26 -38.68 -30.23 -50.43
CA ASN A 26 -38.29 -31.55 -49.95
C ASN A 26 -38.03 -31.76 -48.46
N ALA A 27 -39.00 -32.47 -47.88
CA ALA A 27 -38.82 -33.39 -46.78
C ALA A 27 -37.51 -34.18 -46.91
N ASN A 28 -36.62 -33.97 -45.95
CA ASN A 28 -35.62 -34.96 -45.60
C ASN A 28 -35.73 -35.20 -44.09
N ASN A 29 -36.54 -36.19 -43.73
CA ASN A 29 -36.57 -36.77 -42.40
C ASN A 29 -35.22 -37.44 -42.12
N LYS A 30 -34.39 -36.81 -41.29
CA LYS A 30 -33.34 -37.41 -40.42
C LYS A 30 -32.79 -36.32 -39.47
N PRO A 31 -32.56 -36.64 -38.19
CA PRO A 31 -33.61 -36.55 -37.18
C PRO A 31 -33.35 -35.43 -36.17
N VAL A 32 -34.34 -35.23 -35.29
CA VAL A 32 -34.38 -34.49 -34.01
C VAL A 32 -33.09 -34.55 -33.14
N GLU A 33 -32.13 -35.39 -33.50
CA GLU A 33 -30.81 -35.58 -32.88
C GLU A 33 -29.83 -34.41 -33.11
N SER A 34 -29.94 -33.68 -34.23
CA SER A 34 -29.13 -32.48 -34.51
C SER A 34 -29.41 -31.33 -33.54
N ASP A 35 -30.69 -31.06 -33.26
CA ASP A 35 -31.11 -30.01 -32.32
C ASP A 35 -30.79 -30.39 -30.87
N ALA A 36 -30.89 -31.67 -30.53
CA ALA A 36 -30.47 -32.15 -29.22
C ALA A 36 -28.95 -31.97 -28.99
N GLN A 37 -28.13 -32.17 -30.03
CA GLN A 37 -26.69 -31.94 -29.96
C GLN A 37 -26.32 -30.46 -29.85
N THR A 38 -26.98 -29.57 -30.58
CA THR A 38 -26.72 -28.12 -30.48
C THR A 38 -27.15 -27.56 -29.13
N VAL A 39 -28.32 -27.95 -28.61
CA VAL A 39 -28.77 -27.55 -27.27
C VAL A 39 -27.81 -28.05 -26.20
N LYS A 40 -27.30 -29.28 -26.32
CA LYS A 40 -26.31 -29.83 -25.39
C LYS A 40 -24.99 -29.02 -25.44
N ALA A 41 -24.49 -28.68 -26.63
CA ALA A 41 -23.29 -27.87 -26.79
C ALA A 41 -23.44 -26.48 -26.16
N LEU A 42 -24.59 -25.81 -26.36
CA LEU A 42 -24.88 -24.52 -25.73
C LEU A 42 -24.95 -24.61 -24.20
N LEU A 43 -25.52 -25.69 -23.67
CA LEU A 43 -25.61 -25.90 -22.22
C LEU A 43 -24.22 -26.10 -21.61
N ASP A 44 -23.33 -26.80 -22.32
CA ASP A 44 -21.93 -26.99 -21.94
C ASP A 44 -21.17 -25.66 -21.97
N GLU A 45 -21.35 -24.81 -23.00
CA GLU A 45 -20.77 -23.47 -23.05
C GLU A 45 -21.27 -22.57 -21.91
N VAL A 46 -22.57 -22.55 -21.62
CA VAL A 46 -23.12 -21.77 -20.50
C VAL A 46 -22.56 -22.25 -19.16
N ARG A 47 -22.38 -23.56 -19.00
CA ARG A 47 -21.75 -24.14 -17.80
C ARG A 47 -20.29 -23.70 -17.69
N GLN A 48 -19.53 -23.72 -18.77
CA GLN A 48 -18.15 -23.24 -18.80
C GLN A 48 -18.07 -21.74 -18.49
N LEU A 49 -18.92 -20.91 -19.10
CA LEU A 49 -19.01 -19.47 -18.81
C LEU A 49 -19.33 -19.20 -17.34
N ARG A 50 -20.26 -19.96 -16.73
CA ARG A 50 -20.58 -19.83 -15.31
C ARG A 50 -19.35 -20.12 -14.44
N LEU A 51 -18.58 -21.15 -14.75
CA LEU A 51 -17.36 -21.49 -14.01
C LEU A 51 -16.28 -20.41 -14.14
N VAL A 52 -16.09 -19.88 -15.36
CA VAL A 52 -15.15 -18.76 -15.61
C VAL A 52 -15.58 -17.51 -14.83
N LEU A 53 -16.86 -17.16 -14.86
CA LEU A 53 -17.40 -16.00 -14.11
C LEU A 53 -17.25 -16.16 -12.60
N GLN A 54 -17.54 -17.35 -12.06
CA GLN A 54 -17.35 -17.63 -10.63
C GLN A 54 -15.88 -17.50 -10.24
N ARG A 55 -14.97 -18.08 -11.02
CA ARG A 55 -13.52 -17.98 -10.77
C ARG A 55 -13.03 -16.54 -10.83
N ASN A 56 -13.46 -15.78 -11.84
CA ASN A 56 -13.08 -14.38 -12.00
C ASN A 56 -13.64 -13.50 -10.86
N SER A 57 -14.89 -13.71 -10.44
CA SER A 57 -15.49 -12.98 -9.33
C SER A 57 -14.72 -13.17 -8.03
N VAL A 58 -14.35 -14.42 -7.69
CA VAL A 58 -13.55 -14.71 -6.49
C VAL A 58 -12.15 -14.10 -6.59
N ALA A 59 -11.49 -14.19 -7.74
CA ALA A 59 -10.16 -13.62 -7.94
C ALA A 59 -10.16 -12.09 -7.85
N THR A 60 -11.18 -11.43 -8.44
CA THR A 60 -11.38 -9.98 -8.34
C THR A 60 -11.57 -9.54 -6.88
N TYR A 61 -12.42 -10.24 -6.12
CA TYR A 61 -12.62 -9.95 -4.70
C TYR A 61 -11.33 -10.11 -3.89
N ARG A 62 -10.56 -11.18 -4.14
CA ARG A 62 -9.25 -11.39 -3.48
C ARG A 62 -8.26 -10.27 -3.82
N ALA A 63 -8.24 -9.82 -5.08
CA ALA A 63 -7.39 -8.70 -5.50
C ALA A 63 -7.76 -7.40 -4.78
N GLN A 64 -9.06 -7.09 -4.67
CA GLN A 64 -9.55 -5.91 -3.94
C GLN A 64 -9.13 -5.94 -2.47
N VAL A 65 -9.34 -7.07 -1.77
CA VAL A 65 -8.94 -7.21 -0.36
C VAL A 65 -7.42 -7.09 -0.18
N THR A 66 -6.64 -7.68 -1.09
CA THR A 66 -5.17 -7.63 -1.04
C THR A 66 -4.67 -6.20 -1.27
N LEU A 67 -5.25 -5.48 -2.22
CA LEU A 67 -4.94 -4.06 -2.48
C LEU A 67 -5.25 -3.18 -1.26
N GLU A 68 -6.40 -3.35 -0.61
CA GLU A 68 -6.73 -2.56 0.58
C GLU A 68 -5.78 -2.86 1.74
N ARG A 69 -5.42 -4.14 1.95
CA ARG A 69 -4.39 -4.51 2.94
C ARG A 69 -3.03 -3.89 2.59
N LEU A 70 -2.64 -3.90 1.33
CA LEU A 70 -1.39 -3.30 0.84
C LEU A 70 -1.35 -1.80 1.15
N LYS A 71 -2.43 -1.06 0.88
CA LYS A 71 -2.53 0.37 1.19
C LYS A 71 -2.38 0.65 2.68
N LEU A 72 -3.07 -0.12 3.53
CA LEU A 72 -2.96 0.01 4.99
C LEU A 72 -1.53 -0.27 5.45
N GLN A 73 -0.92 -1.34 4.93
CA GLN A 73 0.44 -1.73 5.25
C GLN A 73 1.46 -0.67 4.83
N GLN A 74 1.30 -0.10 3.64
CA GLN A 74 2.14 0.99 3.15
C GLN A 74 2.02 2.24 4.03
N SER A 75 0.80 2.55 4.50
CA SER A 75 0.57 3.66 5.44
C SER A 75 1.34 3.45 6.75
N GLN A 76 1.27 2.24 7.32
CA GLN A 76 2.00 1.91 8.56
C GLN A 76 3.53 2.01 8.38
N VAL A 77 4.07 1.51 7.25
CA VAL A 77 5.50 1.65 6.92
C VAL A 77 5.89 3.12 6.81
N ASN A 78 5.06 3.95 6.17
CA ASN A 78 5.32 5.38 6.02
C ASN A 78 5.31 6.10 7.38
N GLU A 79 4.36 5.78 8.27
CA GLU A 79 4.30 6.34 9.63
C GLU A 79 5.54 5.97 10.45
N LEU A 80 5.89 4.69 10.53
CA LEU A 80 7.08 4.23 11.25
C LEU A 80 8.37 4.81 10.69
N THR A 81 8.45 5.00 9.37
CA THR A 81 9.59 5.65 8.72
C THR A 81 9.73 7.11 9.17
N ARG A 82 8.62 7.86 9.21
CA ARG A 82 8.61 9.25 9.68
C ARG A 82 9.00 9.33 11.16
N GLU A 83 8.40 8.49 12.00
CA GLU A 83 8.70 8.44 13.43
C GLU A 83 10.19 8.15 13.69
N LEU A 84 10.78 7.21 12.95
CA LEU A 84 12.21 6.90 13.05
C LEU A 84 13.10 8.09 12.62
N VAL A 85 12.72 8.79 11.56
CA VAL A 85 13.44 9.99 11.09
C VAL A 85 13.35 11.12 12.12
N GLU A 86 12.16 11.38 12.65
CA GLU A 86 11.92 12.38 13.69
C GLU A 86 12.72 12.08 14.96
N LEU A 87 12.69 10.83 15.44
CA LEU A 87 13.48 10.39 16.60
C LEU A 87 14.97 10.60 16.37
N ARG A 88 15.50 10.22 15.20
CA ARG A 88 16.92 10.42 14.86
C ARG A 88 17.30 11.89 14.78
N ASN A 89 16.41 12.73 14.25
CA ASN A 89 16.64 14.18 14.21
C ASN A 89 16.64 14.77 15.61
N ARG A 90 15.74 14.31 16.49
CA ARG A 90 15.68 14.74 17.88
C ARG A 90 16.95 14.37 18.65
N ILE A 91 17.45 13.15 18.46
CA ILE A 91 18.75 12.72 19.02
C ILE A 91 19.86 13.67 18.58
N LYS A 92 19.98 13.93 17.27
CA LYS A 92 21.02 14.83 16.74
C LYS A 92 20.92 16.26 17.29
N GLU A 93 19.70 16.77 17.45
CA GLU A 93 19.46 18.09 18.05
C GLU A 93 19.96 18.13 19.50
N LEU A 94 19.58 17.14 20.30
CA LEU A 94 20.01 17.04 21.70
C LEU A 94 21.53 16.85 21.81
N GLU A 95 22.14 16.01 20.97
CA GLU A 95 23.60 15.81 20.92
C GLU A 95 24.33 17.14 20.63
N ARG A 96 23.82 17.95 19.69
CA ARG A 96 24.38 19.27 19.38
C ARG A 96 24.25 20.23 20.57
N ASN A 97 23.08 20.27 21.20
CA ASN A 97 22.82 21.14 22.35
C ASN A 97 23.74 20.76 23.53
N ALA A 98 23.84 19.47 23.85
CA ALA A 98 24.72 18.97 24.89
C ALA A 98 26.19 19.31 24.60
N SER A 99 26.64 19.16 23.35
CA SER A 99 28.00 19.53 22.94
C SER A 99 28.26 21.04 23.09
N ALA A 100 27.29 21.89 22.75
CA ALA A 100 27.42 23.33 22.90
C ALA A 100 27.55 23.74 24.37
N ILE A 101 26.67 23.21 25.23
CA ILE A 101 26.69 23.48 26.69
C ILE A 101 28.00 22.95 27.32
N THR A 102 28.44 21.77 26.90
CA THR A 102 29.73 21.19 27.36
C THR A 102 30.91 22.08 26.97
N GLY A 103 30.88 22.71 25.79
CA GLY A 103 31.89 23.68 25.36
C GLY A 103 31.99 24.90 26.29
N HIS A 104 30.86 25.35 26.85
CA HIS A 104 30.83 26.45 27.82
C HIS A 104 31.24 26.03 29.24
N LEU A 105 31.23 24.73 29.55
CA LEU A 105 31.50 24.20 30.88
C LEU A 105 32.93 24.52 31.36
N ALA A 106 33.93 24.31 30.49
CA ALA A 106 35.33 24.56 30.84
C ALA A 106 35.59 26.04 31.14
N GLU A 107 34.91 26.95 30.45
CA GLU A 107 35.00 28.38 30.72
C GLU A 107 34.29 28.75 32.02
N ALA A 108 33.11 28.17 32.28
CA ALA A 108 32.40 28.35 33.56
C ALA A 108 33.24 27.87 34.76
N GLU A 109 33.96 26.75 34.63
CA GLU A 109 34.85 26.24 35.67
C GLU A 109 36.04 27.19 35.93
N ARG A 110 36.63 27.77 34.87
CA ARG A 110 37.68 28.80 34.99
C ARG A 110 37.16 30.08 35.64
N MET A 111 35.93 30.49 35.32
CA MET A 111 35.29 31.65 35.95
C MET A 111 35.05 31.41 37.45
N VAL A 112 34.66 30.21 37.87
CA VAL A 112 34.55 29.87 39.31
C VAL A 112 35.92 29.94 40.01
N ALA A 113 36.95 29.40 39.37
CA ALA A 113 38.31 29.37 39.92
C ALA A 113 38.91 30.78 40.10
N SER A 114 38.62 31.70 39.17
CA SER A 114 39.12 33.09 39.16
C SER A 114 38.24 34.11 39.88
N ALA A 115 37.20 33.67 40.60
CA ALA A 115 36.29 34.56 41.31
C ALA A 115 37.00 35.34 42.45
N PRO A 116 36.91 36.68 42.50
CA PRO A 116 37.63 37.52 43.46
C PRO A 116 37.01 37.54 44.85
N THR A 117 35.70 37.26 44.97
CA THR A 117 34.98 37.29 46.24
C THR A 117 34.20 35.98 46.48
N PRO A 118 33.95 35.60 47.75
CA PRO A 118 33.13 34.43 48.07
C PRO A 118 31.70 34.50 47.51
N ALA A 119 31.10 35.69 47.49
CA ALA A 119 29.76 35.90 46.95
C ALA A 119 29.71 35.65 45.43
N GLU A 120 30.68 36.18 44.68
CA GLU A 120 30.78 35.92 43.24
C GLU A 120 31.08 34.44 42.94
N ARG A 121 31.94 33.80 43.74
CA ARG A 121 32.21 32.37 43.60
C ARG A 121 30.92 31.56 43.74
N SER A 122 30.13 31.81 44.79
CA SER A 122 28.87 31.09 45.03
C SER A 122 27.87 31.26 43.88
N MET A 123 27.75 32.48 43.33
CA MET A 123 26.88 32.73 42.17
C MET A 123 27.34 31.97 40.91
N ARG A 124 28.65 31.96 40.63
CA ARG A 124 29.22 31.23 39.49
C ARG A 124 29.12 29.70 39.68
N GLU A 125 29.27 29.20 40.90
CA GLU A 125 29.07 27.78 41.24
C GLU A 125 27.62 27.34 40.99
N MET A 126 26.64 28.21 41.31
CA MET A 126 25.23 27.95 41.01
C MET A 126 24.98 27.83 39.50
N MET A 127 25.52 28.75 38.71
CA MET A 127 25.43 28.69 37.25
C MET A 127 26.11 27.44 36.69
N LEU A 128 27.29 27.09 37.20
CA LEU A 128 28.00 25.87 36.80
C LEU A 128 27.18 24.61 37.13
N LYS A 129 26.55 24.57 38.30
CA LYS A 129 25.66 23.47 38.69
C LYS A 129 24.47 23.34 37.75
N GLN A 130 23.87 24.47 37.34
CA GLN A 130 22.76 24.48 36.39
C GLN A 130 23.20 23.91 35.03
N LEU A 131 24.33 24.36 34.48
CA LEU A 131 24.87 23.83 33.22
C LEU A 131 25.14 22.31 33.30
N LYS A 132 25.68 21.83 34.42
CA LYS A 132 25.89 20.39 34.65
C LYS A 132 24.58 19.61 34.66
N SER A 133 23.54 20.14 35.31
CA SER A 133 22.21 19.53 35.32
C SER A 133 21.61 19.45 33.91
N GLU A 134 21.70 20.53 33.13
CA GLU A 134 21.17 20.56 31.75
C GLU A 134 21.88 19.55 30.84
N ILE A 135 23.19 19.36 31.00
CA ILE A 135 23.94 18.31 30.29
C ILE A 135 23.47 16.92 30.70
N GLU A 136 23.29 16.67 31.99
CA GLU A 136 22.86 15.37 32.51
C GLU A 136 21.46 15.00 32.03
N ASP A 137 20.52 15.95 32.10
CA ASP A 137 19.15 15.79 31.59
C ASP A 137 19.14 15.52 30.08
N GLY A 138 19.89 16.29 29.30
CA GLY A 138 20.02 16.08 27.86
C GLY A 138 20.63 14.72 27.51
N THR A 139 21.65 14.30 28.26
CA THR A 139 22.30 13.00 28.09
C THR A 139 21.34 11.85 28.41
N GLN A 140 20.54 11.97 29.47
CA GLN A 140 19.52 10.99 29.80
C GLN A 140 18.47 10.87 28.70
N GLN A 141 17.96 12.00 28.18
CA GLN A 141 17.01 11.99 27.06
C GLN A 141 17.58 11.32 25.81
N ILE A 142 18.86 11.59 25.48
CA ILE A 142 19.53 10.92 24.35
C ILE A 142 19.58 9.41 24.58
N ARG A 143 19.95 8.94 25.77
CA ARG A 143 19.98 7.51 26.11
C ARG A 143 18.60 6.87 25.92
N ASP A 144 17.56 7.45 26.48
CA ASP A 144 16.19 6.94 26.38
C ASP A 144 15.72 6.84 24.91
N LEU A 145 16.05 7.84 24.09
CA LEU A 145 15.71 7.83 22.66
C LEU A 145 16.54 6.79 21.88
N ARG A 146 17.82 6.63 22.20
CA ARG A 146 18.71 5.62 21.60
C ARG A 146 18.25 4.19 21.93
N GLU A 147 17.67 3.96 23.10
CA GLU A 147 17.08 2.67 23.46
C GLU A 147 15.80 2.36 22.67
N ARG A 148 15.03 3.39 22.31
CA ARG A 148 13.80 3.26 21.49
C ARG A 148 14.08 3.11 20.00
N GLU A 149 15.16 3.70 19.49
CA GLU A 149 15.57 3.63 18.09
C GLU A 149 15.57 2.19 17.50
N PRO A 150 16.22 1.19 18.13
CA PRO A 150 16.23 -0.18 17.60
C PRO A 150 14.84 -0.84 17.64
N GLN A 151 13.98 -0.48 18.60
CA GLN A 151 12.63 -1.01 18.68
C GLN A 151 11.77 -0.54 17.51
N LEU A 152 11.84 0.75 17.17
CA LEU A 152 11.17 1.30 16.00
C LEU A 152 11.75 0.76 14.69
N ALA A 153 13.08 0.61 14.60
CA ALA A 153 13.72 0.03 13.43
C ALA A 153 13.29 -1.43 13.19
N ALA A 154 13.21 -2.25 14.25
CA ALA A 154 12.76 -3.64 14.16
C ALA A 154 11.28 -3.74 13.76
N ARG A 155 10.42 -2.85 14.29
CA ARG A 155 9.01 -2.75 13.87
C ARG A 155 8.90 -2.38 12.40
N LEU A 156 9.63 -1.36 11.96
CA LEU A 156 9.66 -0.93 10.56
C LEU A 156 10.09 -2.08 9.63
N GLN A 157 11.14 -2.83 9.99
CA GLN A 157 11.60 -3.97 9.22
C GLN A 157 10.53 -5.07 9.12
N THR A 158 9.83 -5.34 10.22
CA THR A 158 8.72 -6.32 10.26
C THR A 158 7.58 -5.90 9.33
N GLU A 159 7.17 -4.63 9.39
CA GLU A 159 6.09 -4.11 8.53
C GLU A 159 6.51 -4.03 7.06
N GLN A 160 7.79 -3.78 6.76
CA GLN A 160 8.34 -3.85 5.40
C GLN A 160 8.32 -5.29 4.86
N ALA A 161 8.63 -6.28 5.69
CA ALA A 161 8.55 -7.69 5.28
C ALA A 161 7.11 -8.08 4.92
N LYS A 162 6.12 -7.73 5.76
CA LYS A 162 4.70 -7.94 5.45
C LYS A 162 4.25 -7.23 4.18
N LEU A 163 4.75 -6.01 3.94
CA LEU A 163 4.46 -5.26 2.71
C LEU A 163 4.98 -6.01 1.48
N ASN A 164 6.19 -6.56 1.54
CA ASN A 164 6.77 -7.37 0.47
C ASN A 164 5.95 -8.64 0.22
N GLU A 165 5.52 -9.34 1.27
CA GLU A 165 4.65 -10.51 1.15
C GLU A 165 3.30 -10.19 0.49
N LEU A 166 2.70 -9.03 0.82
CA LEU A 166 1.46 -8.58 0.18
C LEU A 166 1.65 -8.25 -1.29
N ASN A 167 2.78 -7.64 -1.67
CA ASN A 167 3.12 -7.41 -3.08
C ASN A 167 3.28 -8.73 -3.83
N GLU A 168 4.01 -9.70 -3.28
CA GLU A 168 4.13 -11.03 -3.90
C GLU A 168 2.77 -11.75 -4.05
N SER A 169 1.87 -11.57 -3.08
CA SER A 169 0.51 -12.11 -3.17
C SER A 169 -0.29 -11.43 -4.30
N LEU A 170 -0.09 -10.14 -4.51
CA LEU A 170 -0.73 -9.39 -5.60
C LEU A 170 -0.22 -9.88 -6.96
N ASP A 171 1.10 -10.01 -7.15
CA ASP A 171 1.71 -10.54 -8.37
C ASP A 171 1.19 -11.95 -8.70
N LYS A 172 1.01 -12.81 -7.69
CA LYS A 172 0.43 -14.14 -7.86
C LYS A 172 -1.02 -14.07 -8.34
N LEU A 173 -1.84 -13.18 -7.76
CA LEU A 173 -3.23 -12.99 -8.17
C LEU A 173 -3.32 -12.44 -9.61
N GLU A 174 -2.43 -11.53 -10.00
CA GLU A 174 -2.35 -11.03 -11.38
C GLU A 174 -2.08 -12.17 -12.36
N ARG A 175 -1.10 -13.03 -12.07
CA ARG A 175 -0.82 -14.22 -12.89
C ARG A 175 -1.98 -15.22 -12.92
N GLU A 176 -2.67 -15.42 -11.80
CA GLU A 176 -3.87 -16.28 -11.74
C GLU A 176 -4.99 -15.75 -12.63
N LEU A 177 -5.18 -14.43 -12.66
CA LEU A 177 -6.16 -13.74 -13.51
C LEU A 177 -5.78 -13.80 -14.99
N GLU A 178 -4.52 -13.56 -15.33
CA GLU A 178 -4.01 -13.68 -16.72
C GLU A 178 -4.18 -15.12 -17.25
N ASN A 179 -3.84 -16.12 -16.45
CA ASN A 179 -4.01 -17.53 -16.82
C ASN A 179 -5.49 -17.92 -16.97
N ALA A 180 -6.38 -17.34 -16.17
CA ALA A 180 -7.82 -17.58 -16.31
C ALA A 180 -8.43 -16.87 -17.54
N ALA A 181 -7.79 -15.79 -18.02
CA ALA A 181 -8.19 -15.07 -19.22
C ALA A 181 -7.61 -15.66 -20.52
N ALA A 182 -6.55 -16.47 -20.43
CA ALA A 182 -5.94 -17.11 -21.59
C ALA A 182 -6.87 -18.19 -22.19
N PRO A 183 -7.15 -18.18 -23.51
CA PRO A 183 -7.97 -19.19 -24.14
C PRO A 183 -7.29 -20.56 -24.06
N GLU A 184 -8.07 -21.60 -23.73
CA GLU A 184 -7.62 -22.98 -23.65
C GLU A 184 -7.13 -23.44 -25.05
N LYS A 185 -5.83 -23.36 -25.30
CA LYS A 185 -5.23 -23.86 -26.53
C LYS A 185 -5.25 -25.39 -26.50
N GLY A 186 -6.32 -25.98 -27.01
CA GLY A 186 -6.29 -27.37 -27.46
C GLY A 186 -7.39 -28.26 -26.93
N LYS A 187 -8.57 -28.17 -27.55
CA LYS A 187 -9.34 -29.36 -27.97
C LYS A 187 -10.26 -28.91 -29.10
N ARG A 188 -9.74 -28.97 -30.34
CA ARG A 188 -10.62 -29.06 -31.50
C ARG A 188 -11.12 -30.51 -31.55
N PRO A 189 -12.43 -30.75 -31.72
CA PRO A 189 -12.94 -32.09 -32.05
C PRO A 189 -12.38 -32.56 -33.40
#